data_AF-P0DP96-F1
#
_entry.id   AF-P0DP96-F1
#
_cell.length_a   1.000
_cell.length_b   1.000
_cell.length_c   1.000
_cell.angle_alpha   90.00
_cell.angle_beta   90.00
_cell.angle_gamma   90.00
#
_symmetry.space_group_name_H-M   'P 1'
#
loop_
_entity.id
_entity.type
_entity.pdbx_description
1 polymer ?
#
loop_
_entity_poly.entity_id
_entity_poly.type
_entity_poly.pdbx_seq_one_letter_code
_entity_poly.pdbx_strand_id
1 'polypeptide(L)' 'ECLGWMKGCEPKNNKCCSSYVCTYKYPWCRYDL' A
#
# COMPACT_ATOMS: atom_id res chain seq x y z
N GLU A 1 -6.90 9.70 6.35
CA GLU A 1 -5.71 8.99 6.85
C GLU A 1 -5.26 7.99 5.80
N CYS A 2 -3.97 7.97 5.46
CA CYS A 2 -3.40 7.03 4.50
C CYS A 2 -2.42 6.09 5.21
N LEU A 3 -2.22 4.91 4.64
CA LEU A 3 -1.33 3.88 5.18
C LEU A 3 0.11 4.17 4.76
N GLY A 4 1.00 4.33 5.74
CA GLY A 4 2.43 4.55 5.52
C GLY A 4 3.18 3.29 5.10
N TRP A 5 4.48 3.44 4.86
CA TRP A 5 5.37 2.34 4.46
C TRP A 5 5.28 1.12 5.39
N MET A 6 5.23 -0.07 4.79
CA MET A 6 5.07 -1.39 5.43
C MET A 6 3.79 -1.58 6.25
N LYS A 7 2.82 -0.66 6.19
CA LYS A 7 1.51 -0.90 6.78
C LYS A 7 0.72 -1.88 5.94
N GLY A 8 0.07 -2.84 6.60
CA GLY A 8 -0.84 -3.78 5.95
C GLY A 8 -1.94 -3.03 5.21
N CYS A 9 -2.22 -3.44 3.98
CA CYS A 9 -3.18 -2.80 3.09
C CYS A 9 -3.98 -3.85 2.32
N GLU A 10 -5.16 -3.46 1.85
CA GLU A 10 -5.95 -4.30 0.96
C GLU A 10 -5.73 -3.89 -0.50
N PRO A 11 -5.32 -4.81 -1.38
CA PRO A 11 -5.04 -4.47 -2.79
C PRO A 11 -6.29 -4.03 -3.56
N LYS A 12 -7.49 -4.41 -3.09
CA LYS A 12 -8.78 -3.94 -3.63
C LYS A 12 -9.13 -2.52 -3.19
N ASN A 13 -8.52 -2.03 -2.11
CA ASN A 13 -8.84 -0.76 -1.48
C ASN A 13 -7.52 -0.08 -1.09
N ASN A 14 -6.76 0.38 -2.10
CA ASN A 14 -5.45 0.98 -1.90
C ASN A 14 -5.56 2.29 -1.08
N LYS A 15 -5.42 2.16 0.23
CA LYS A 15 -5.39 3.27 1.18
C LYS A 15 -3.97 3.77 1.45
N CYS A 16 -2.97 3.31 0.71
CA CYS A 16 -1.60 3.74 0.91
C CYS A 16 -1.43 5.24 0.64
N CYS A 17 -0.47 5.88 1.32
CA CYS A 17 -0.14 7.27 1.05
C CYS A 17 0.41 7.42 -0.38
N SER A 18 0.38 8.65 -0.91
CA SER A 18 0.93 8.96 -2.23
C SER A 18 2.36 8.41 -2.36
N SER A 19 2.68 7.87 -3.53
CA SER A 19 3.93 7.11 -3.84
C SER A 19 4.00 5.67 -3.32
N TYR A 20 3.00 5.18 -2.59
CA TYR A 20 2.94 3.79 -2.18
C TYR A 20 1.83 3.02 -2.88
N VAL A 21 2.13 1.77 -3.24
CA VAL A 21 1.22 0.83 -3.85
C VAL A 21 0.99 -0.37 -2.94
N CYS A 22 -0.24 -0.89 -3.04
CA CYS A 22 -0.67 -2.14 -2.42
C CYS A 22 -1.03 -3.11 -3.54
N THR A 23 -0.46 -4.31 -3.55
CA THR A 23 -0.74 -5.31 -4.61
C THR A 23 -1.08 -6.65 -3.99
N TYR A 24 -1.76 -7.54 -4.73
CA TYR A 24 -2.06 -8.89 -4.21
C TYR A 24 -0.81 -9.68 -3.84
N LYS A 25 0.32 -9.40 -4.51
CA LYS A 25 1.63 -10.00 -4.20
C LYS A 25 2.25 -9.44 -2.93
N TYR A 26 1.94 -8.18 -2.60
CA TYR A 26 2.48 -7.45 -1.47
C TYR A 26 1.33 -6.75 -0.72
N PRO A 27 0.66 -7.43 0.23
CA PRO A 27 -0.45 -6.88 1.02
C PRO A 27 0.02 -5.86 2.08
N TRP A 28 0.98 -5.02 1.71
CA TRP A 28 1.46 -3.89 2.50
C TRP A 28 1.88 -2.74 1.59
N CYS A 29 1.79 -1.52 2.11
CA CYS A 29 2.15 -0.31 1.39
C CYS A 29 3.66 -0.26 1.17
N ARG A 30 4.06 -0.27 -0.09
CA ARG A 30 5.46 -0.21 -0.52
C ARG A 30 5.62 0.83 -1.62
N TYR A 31 6.83 1.31 -1.86
CA TYR A 31 7.07 2.15 -3.02
C TYR A 31 6.76 1.39 -4.31
N ASP A 32 6.18 2.11 -5.27
CA ASP A 32 6.17 1.71 -6.68
C ASP A 32 7.60 1.95 -7.20
N LEU A 33 8.40 0.88 -7.18
CA LEU A 33 9.75 0.82 -7.75
C LEU A 33 9.78 -0.33 -8.73
#